data_AF-A0A1R3J4X8-F1
#
_entry.id   AF-A0A1R3J4X8-F1
#
_cell.length_a   1.000
_cell.length_b   1.000
_cell.length_c   1.000
_cell.angle_alpha   90.00
_cell.angle_beta   90.00
_cell.angle_gamma   90.00
#
_symmetry.space_group_name_H-M   'P 1'
#
loop_
_entity.id
_entity.type
_entity.pdbx_description
1 polymer ?
#
loop_
_entity_poly.entity_id
_entity_poly.type
_entity_poly.pdbx_seq_one_letter_code
_entity_poly.pdbx_strand_id
1 'polypeptide(L)' 'MACSGNMEVDVELKSPAEKVWGTIRDSTKIFPEALSHDYKCIEVLEGDGKAPGSIRLITYAE' A
#
# COMPACT_ATOMS: atom_id res chain seq x y z
N MET A 1 -6.72 27.31 14.73
CA MET A 1 -7.57 26.26 14.13
C MET A 1 -6.89 24.94 14.33
N ALA A 2 -7.50 23.99 15.04
CA ALA A 2 -6.94 22.65 15.20
C ALA A 2 -7.44 21.78 14.02
N CYS A 3 -6.58 21.61 13.01
CA CYS A 3 -6.85 20.76 11.84
C CYS A 3 -6.10 19.41 11.92
N SER A 4 -5.54 19.06 13.07
CA SER A 4 -4.82 17.79 13.29
C SER A 4 -5.75 16.76 13.92
N GLY A 5 -5.82 15.56 13.32
CA GLY A 5 -6.49 14.39 13.89
C GLY A 5 -5.72 13.12 13.53
N ASN A 6 -5.83 12.09 14.37
CA ASN A 6 -5.36 10.73 14.11
C ASN A 6 -6.55 9.79 13.92
N MET A 7 -6.39 8.80 13.05
CA MET A 7 -7.33 7.69 12.90
C MET A 7 -6.53 6.40 12.94
N GLU A 8 -6.93 5.49 13.82
CA GLU A 8 -6.28 4.20 14.04
C GLU A 8 -7.31 3.10 13.81
N VAL A 9 -6.90 2.05 13.09
CA VAL A 9 -7.75 0.89 12.78
C VAL A 9 -6.90 -0.36 12.96
N ASP A 10 -7.37 -1.26 13.81
CA ASP A 10 -6.76 -2.57 14.05
C ASP A 10 -7.62 -3.67 13.45
N VAL A 11 -6.98 -4.59 12.73
CA VAL A 11 -7.64 -5.76 12.13
C VAL A 11 -6.80 -7.00 12.43
N GLU A 12 -7.42 -8.00 13.05
CA GLU A 12 -6.78 -9.29 13.28
C GLU A 12 -6.73 -10.10 11.98
N LEU A 13 -5.52 -10.49 11.56
CA LEU A 13 -5.30 -11.28 10.37
C LEU A 13 -4.90 -12.70 10.74
N LYS A 14 -5.45 -13.69 10.01
CA LYS A 14 -5.06 -15.10 10.15
C LYS A 14 -3.68 -15.41 9.56
N SER A 15 -3.13 -14.49 8.75
CA SER A 15 -1.89 -14.67 8.02
C SER A 15 -0.67 -14.32 8.87
N PRO A 16 0.48 -15.00 8.71
CA PRO A 16 1.72 -14.64 9.38
C PRO A 16 2.16 -13.20 9.08
N ALA A 17 2.68 -12.51 10.10
CA ALA A 17 3.04 -11.10 10.02
C ALA A 17 4.08 -10.80 8.92
N GLU A 18 5.09 -11.67 8.78
CA GLU A 18 6.15 -11.52 7.77
C GLU A 18 5.60 -11.57 6.35
N LYS A 19 4.58 -12.42 6.13
CA LYS A 19 3.93 -12.55 4.83
C LYS A 19 3.05 -11.34 4.51
N VAL A 20 2.34 -10.82 5.51
CA VAL A 20 1.54 -9.60 5.37
C VAL A 20 2.46 -8.42 5.04
N TRP A 21 3.54 -8.25 5.82
CA TRP A 21 4.51 -7.18 5.59
C TRP A 21 5.21 -7.29 4.23
N GLY A 22 5.60 -8.49 3.83
CA GLY A 22 6.17 -8.75 2.50
C GLY A 22 5.20 -8.32 1.39
N THR A 23 3.93 -8.69 1.53
CA THR A 23 2.87 -8.31 0.57
C THR A 23 2.69 -6.78 0.49
N ILE A 24 2.73 -6.07 1.61
CA ILE A 24 2.65 -4.60 1.64
C ILE A 24 3.86 -3.97 0.96
N ARG A 25 5.06 -4.50 1.18
CA ARG A 25 6.28 -4.00 0.48
C ARG A 25 6.24 -4.25 -1.01
N ASP A 26 5.60 -5.33 -1.44
CA ASP A 26 5.45 -5.71 -2.84
C ASP A 26 4.14 -5.16 -3.45
N SER A 27 3.50 -4.19 -2.78
CA SER A 27 2.18 -3.68 -3.16
C SER A 27 2.12 -3.12 -4.58
N THR A 28 3.24 -2.57 -5.09
CA THR A 28 3.32 -2.02 -6.45
C THR A 28 2.94 -3.02 -7.54
N LYS A 29 3.12 -4.32 -7.27
CA LYS A 29 2.71 -5.41 -8.16
C LYS A 29 1.48 -6.14 -7.64
N ILE A 30 1.50 -6.53 -6.37
CA ILE A 30 0.49 -7.43 -5.83
C ILE A 30 -0.87 -6.75 -5.70
N PHE A 31 -0.93 -5.47 -5.32
CA PHE A 31 -2.23 -4.84 -5.04
C PHE A 31 -3.07 -4.66 -6.31
N PRO A 32 -2.55 -4.14 -7.44
CA PRO A 32 -3.31 -4.10 -8.69
C PRO A 32 -3.77 -5.48 -9.19
N GLU A 33 -3.02 -6.55 -8.89
CA GLU A 33 -3.37 -7.91 -9.32
C GLU A 33 -4.42 -8.58 -8.41
N ALA A 34 -4.23 -8.50 -7.09
CA ALA A 34 -5.04 -9.20 -6.10
C ALA A 34 -6.22 -8.37 -5.59
N LEU A 35 -6.09 -7.05 -5.61
CA LEU A 35 -7.07 -6.06 -5.12
C LEU A 35 -7.43 -5.09 -6.25
N SER A 36 -7.60 -5.61 -7.48
CA SER A 36 -7.91 -4.83 -8.67
C SER A 36 -9.21 -4.01 -8.57
N HIS A 37 -10.09 -4.36 -7.63
CA HIS A 37 -11.30 -3.62 -7.30
C HIS A 37 -11.04 -2.37 -6.44
N ASP A 38 -9.88 -2.27 -5.78
CA ASP A 38 -9.46 -1.11 -5.00
C ASP A 38 -8.33 -0.33 -5.70
N TYR A 39 -7.45 -1.03 -6.44
CA TYR A 39 -6.25 -0.47 -7.07
C TYR A 39 -6.23 -0.73 -8.57
N LYS A 40 -6.25 0.32 -9.38
CA LYS A 40 -6.15 0.23 -10.84
C LYS A 40 -4.71 0.03 -11.31
N CYS A 41 -3.78 0.84 -10.80
CA CYS A 41 -2.35 0.67 -11.04
C CYS A 41 -1.52 1.35 -9.95
N ILE A 42 -0.26 0.91 -9.82
CA ILE A 42 0.74 1.56 -8.97
C ILE A 42 2.03 1.66 -9.76
N GLU A 43 2.49 2.89 -9.98
CA GLU A 43 3.69 3.19 -10.76
C GLU A 43 4.80 3.70 -9.85
N VAL A 44 6.03 3.25 -10.06
CA VAL A 44 7.21 3.75 -9.36
C VAL A 44 7.81 4.89 -10.18
N LEU A 45 7.76 6.10 -9.65
CA LEU A 45 8.30 7.29 -10.32
C LEU A 45 9.79 7.47 -10.02
N GLU A 46 10.22 7.14 -8.80
CA GLU A 46 11.61 7.20 -8.36
C GLU A 46 11.93 6.08 -7.37
N GLY A 47 13.16 5.54 -7.43
CA GLY A 47 13.63 4.46 -6.57
C GLY A 47 13.12 3.07 -6.98
N ASP A 48 12.90 2.19 -6.01
CA ASP A 48 12.44 0.80 -6.22
C ASP A 48 10.99 0.57 -5.75
N GLY A 49 10.34 1.61 -5.20
CA GLY A 49 8.98 1.56 -4.67
C GLY A 49 8.86 0.90 -3.29
N LYS A 50 9.99 0.59 -2.63
CA LYS A 50 10.06 -0.15 -1.35
C LYS A 50 10.99 0.48 -0.33
N ALA A 51 12.15 0.98 -0.77
CA ALA A 51 13.14 1.62 0.06
C ALA A 51 12.70 3.04 0.45
N PRO A 52 13.11 3.53 1.64
CA PRO A 52 12.87 4.91 2.03
C PRO A 52 13.34 5.90 0.95
N GLY A 53 12.50 6.90 0.66
CA GLY A 53 12.76 7.89 -0.39
C GLY A 53 12.20 7.54 -1.77
N SER A 54 11.66 6.33 -1.99
CA SER A 54 10.98 6.00 -3.24
C SER A 54 9.67 6.79 -3.42
N ILE A 55 9.32 7.13 -4.66
CA ILE A 55 8.07 7.82 -5.02
C ILE A 55 7.16 6.88 -5.81
N ARG A 56 5.90 6.78 -5.38
CA ARG A 56 4.86 5.95 -6.04
C ARG A 56 3.67 6.81 -6.44
N LEU A 57 3.19 6.64 -7.66
CA LEU A 57 1.89 7.12 -8.11
C LEU A 57 0.87 5.99 -8.00
N ILE A 58 -0.16 6.18 -7.17
CA ILE A 58 -1.20 5.19 -6.94
C ILE A 58 -2.49 5.68 -7.60
N THR A 59 -3.02 4.90 -8.54
CA THR A 59 -4.35 5.12 -9.12
C THR A 59 -5.30 4.11 -8.51
N TYR A 60 -6.22 4.58 -7.67
CA TYR A 60 -7.28 3.75 -7.09
C TYR A 60 -8.37 3.45 -8.12
N ALA A 61 -9.12 2.37 -7.89
CA ALA A 61 -10.35 2.08 -8.60
C ALA A 61 -11.50 3.02 -8.15
N GLU A 62 -12.57 3.10 -8.94
CA GLU A 62 -13.78 3.92 -8.65
C GLU A 62 -14.71 3.26 -7.64
#